data_AF-A0A821SGX9-F1
#
_entry.id   AF-A0A821SGX9-F1
#
_cell.length_a   1.000
_cell.length_b   1.000
_cell.length_c   1.000
_cell.angle_alpha   90.00
_cell.angle_beta   90.00
_cell.angle_gamma   90.00
#
_symmetry.space_group_name_H-M   'P 1'
#
loop_
_entity.id
_entity.type
_entity.pdbx_description
1 polymer ?
#
loop_
_entity_poly.entity_id
_entity_poly.type
_entity_poly.pdbx_seq_one_letter_code
_entity_poly.pdbx_strand_id
1 'polypeptide(L)'
;MYKAVTFLCIVILGIASGSSAFNAKSYNIQRIKSRFLQPNVRLDVCPTCIKTAEESINILLNLILDTGIIGTCGTLCEALAEKTGSQLIGTVCDLVCDVVGIDEFIKLIEKADLDPIWYCEIARLCPINDHGDAKITKFSILPASGPKGTTFAIDLTYVSINGTGTGELDIDIRTPDHVPLGASFLVEAKKPGTYEPCEEWLPGIYNVTVQVCNGECGSKHPHSAIYDTAKGSFQLTK
;
A
#
# COMPACT_ATOMS: atom_id res chain seq x y z
N MET A 1 -3.34 24.42 4.05
CA MET A 1 -3.51 23.33 3.08
C MET A 1 -3.18 21.97 3.68
N TYR A 2 -1.92 21.65 4.05
CA TYR A 2 -1.59 20.36 4.71
C TYR A 2 -2.51 20.02 5.90
N LYS A 3 -2.85 21.00 6.75
CA LYS A 3 -3.72 20.80 7.91
C LYS A 3 -5.12 20.21 7.60
N ALA A 4 -5.69 20.46 6.43
CA ALA A 4 -7.03 19.95 6.08
C ALA A 4 -6.98 18.47 5.67
N VAL A 5 -5.97 18.08 4.88
CA VAL A 5 -5.70 16.69 4.50
C VAL A 5 -5.29 15.87 5.73
N THR A 6 -4.41 16.42 6.58
CA THR A 6 -4.04 15.79 7.86
C THR A 6 -5.26 15.60 8.77
N PHE A 7 -6.22 16.54 8.78
CA PHE A 7 -7.44 16.41 9.59
C PHE A 7 -8.38 15.34 9.06
N LEU A 8 -8.58 15.25 7.73
CA LEU A 8 -9.36 14.19 7.10
C LEU A 8 -8.76 12.80 7.43
N CYS A 9 -7.45 12.64 7.31
CA CYS A 9 -6.77 11.38 7.58
C CYS A 9 -6.77 10.98 9.06
N ILE A 10 -6.61 11.94 9.98
CA ILE A 10 -6.72 11.69 11.44
C ILE A 10 -8.13 11.20 11.81
N VAL A 11 -9.19 11.72 11.17
CA VAL A 11 -10.56 11.30 11.48
C VAL A 11 -10.90 9.95 10.82
N ILE A 12 -10.43 9.67 9.60
CA ILE A 12 -10.56 8.33 8.99
C ILE A 12 -9.96 7.25 9.91
N LEU A 13 -8.82 7.54 10.56
CA LEU A 13 -8.14 6.61 11.46
C LEU A 13 -8.69 6.56 12.90
N GLY A 14 -9.34 7.63 13.37
CA GLY A 14 -9.90 7.71 14.73
C GLY A 14 -11.07 6.76 15.04
N ILE A 15 -11.57 6.02 14.04
CA ILE A 15 -12.80 5.23 14.14
C ILE A 15 -12.52 3.72 14.23
N ALA A 16 -11.25 3.28 14.13
CA ALA A 16 -10.85 1.89 14.31
C ALA A 16 -11.11 1.31 15.73
N SER A 17 -11.65 2.09 16.66
CA SER A 17 -12.13 1.63 17.98
C SER A 17 -13.61 1.18 18.01
N GLY A 18 -14.32 1.20 16.87
CA GLY A 18 -15.66 0.62 16.74
C GLY A 18 -15.60 -0.83 16.27
N SER A 19 -15.97 -1.76 17.14
CA SER A 19 -15.98 -3.21 16.91
C SER A 19 -16.79 -3.66 15.69
N SER A 20 -16.18 -3.65 14.50
CA SER A 20 -16.68 -4.38 13.33
C SER A 20 -15.88 -5.67 13.21
N ALA A 21 -16.54 -6.81 13.45
CA ALA A 21 -15.97 -8.13 13.24
C ALA A 21 -15.76 -8.37 11.73
N PHE A 22 -14.60 -7.97 11.22
CA PHE A 22 -14.21 -8.24 9.84
C PHE A 22 -13.74 -9.69 9.70
N ASN A 23 -14.50 -10.47 8.94
CA ASN A 23 -14.17 -11.84 8.57
C ASN A 23 -13.12 -11.80 7.44
N ALA A 24 -11.85 -11.60 7.79
CA ALA A 24 -10.76 -11.61 6.82
C ALA A 24 -10.40 -13.07 6.46
N LYS A 25 -10.70 -13.47 5.22
CA LYS A 25 -10.25 -14.75 4.67
C LYS A 25 -8.77 -14.61 4.25
N SER A 26 -7.88 -15.19 5.03
CA SER A 26 -6.43 -15.24 4.78
C SER A 26 -6.11 -16.09 3.54
N TYR A 27 -5.45 -15.50 2.54
CA TYR A 27 -4.82 -16.25 1.45
C TYR A 27 -3.35 -16.55 1.76
N ASN A 28 -2.87 -17.68 1.23
CA ASN A 28 -1.59 -18.28 1.57
C ASN A 28 -0.48 -17.71 0.67
N ILE A 29 -0.01 -16.49 0.97
CA ILE A 29 1.41 -16.19 0.77
C ILE A 29 2.10 -17.06 1.81
N GLN A 30 3.06 -17.91 1.41
CA GLN A 30 3.91 -18.58 2.38
C GLN A 30 4.70 -17.48 3.11
N ARG A 31 4.12 -16.98 4.20
CA ARG A 31 4.71 -15.99 5.09
C ARG A 31 6.13 -16.46 5.39
N ILE A 32 7.08 -15.56 5.15
CA ILE A 32 8.42 -15.58 5.72
C ILE A 32 8.29 -16.14 7.15
N LYS A 33 8.92 -17.29 7.42
CA LYS A 33 9.00 -17.84 8.79
C LYS A 33 9.92 -16.92 9.60
N SER A 34 9.42 -15.75 10.02
CA SER A 34 10.09 -14.95 11.03
C SER A 34 9.92 -15.70 12.36
N ARG A 35 11.05 -16.20 12.88
CA ARG A 35 11.07 -16.93 14.14
C ARG A 35 11.09 -15.91 15.30
N PHE A 36 10.01 -15.15 15.46
CA PHE A 36 9.85 -14.25 16.60
C PHE A 36 9.22 -15.00 17.78
N LEU A 37 9.96 -15.07 18.90
CA LEU A 37 9.45 -15.54 20.19
C LEU A 37 8.41 -14.54 20.70
N GLN A 38 7.17 -14.98 20.93
CA GLN A 38 6.11 -14.14 21.48
C GLN A 38 6.21 -14.02 23.01
N PRO A 39 6.13 -12.79 23.54
CA PRO A 39 5.40 -12.59 24.79
C PRO A 39 4.41 -11.42 24.71
N ASN A 40 3.23 -11.63 25.33
CA ASN A 40 2.12 -10.69 25.57
C ASN A 40 1.37 -10.16 24.35
N VAL A 41 0.10 -10.59 24.24
CA VAL A 41 -0.90 -10.06 23.28
C VAL A 41 -1.25 -8.61 23.66
N ARG A 42 -0.38 -7.67 23.27
CA ARG A 42 -0.82 -6.30 22.97
C ARG A 42 -1.56 -6.39 21.63
N LEU A 43 -2.77 -5.84 21.56
CA LEU A 43 -3.47 -5.67 20.29
C LEU A 43 -2.59 -4.80 19.41
N ASP A 44 -1.93 -5.41 18.43
CA ASP A 44 -1.17 -4.69 17.42
C ASP A 44 -2.16 -4.01 16.47
N VAL A 45 -2.43 -2.74 16.73
CA VAL A 45 -3.38 -1.92 15.98
C VAL A 45 -2.78 -1.41 14.68
N CYS A 46 -1.45 -1.48 14.50
CA CYS A 46 -0.76 -0.93 13.35
C CYS A 46 -1.17 -1.64 12.03
N PRO A 47 -1.14 -2.98 11.93
CA PRO A 47 -1.60 -3.66 10.70
C PRO A 47 -3.05 -3.37 10.34
N THR A 48 -3.93 -3.25 11.34
CA THR A 48 -5.35 -2.90 11.12
C THR A 48 -5.48 -1.47 10.60
N CYS A 49 -4.74 -0.54 11.21
CA CYS A 49 -4.72 0.85 10.80
C CYS A 49 -4.31 1.01 9.33
N ILE A 50 -3.16 0.42 8.94
CA ILE A 50 -2.61 0.52 7.58
C ILE A 50 -3.62 -0.06 6.59
N LYS A 51 -4.12 -1.27 6.86
CA LYS A 51 -5.09 -1.92 5.99
C LYS A 51 -6.37 -1.10 5.81
N THR A 52 -6.91 -0.53 6.89
CA THR A 52 -8.12 0.32 6.81
C THR A 52 -7.85 1.62 6.05
N ALA A 53 -6.67 2.23 6.22
CA ALA A 53 -6.27 3.40 5.46
C ALA A 53 -6.15 3.08 3.97
N GLU A 54 -5.45 2.00 3.59
CA GLU A 54 -5.33 1.50 2.21
C GLU A 54 -6.70 1.26 1.56
N GLU A 55 -7.60 0.55 2.25
CA GLU A 55 -8.95 0.27 1.76
C GLU A 55 -9.74 1.58 1.55
N SER A 56 -9.66 2.52 2.50
CA SER A 56 -10.37 3.80 2.41
C SER A 56 -9.85 4.67 1.27
N ILE A 57 -8.53 4.70 1.07
CA ILE A 57 -7.88 5.42 -0.03
C ILE A 57 -8.32 4.81 -1.37
N ASN A 58 -8.27 3.48 -1.51
CA ASN A 58 -8.68 2.80 -2.74
C ASN A 58 -10.16 3.03 -3.06
N ILE A 59 -11.03 2.98 -2.05
CA ILE A 59 -12.46 3.30 -2.22
C ILE A 59 -12.63 4.73 -2.73
N LEU A 60 -11.93 5.69 -2.12
CA LEU A 60 -12.01 7.10 -2.49
C LEU A 60 -11.49 7.34 -3.92
N LEU A 61 -10.36 6.75 -4.29
CA LEU A 61 -9.79 6.85 -5.63
C LEU A 61 -10.72 6.24 -6.67
N ASN A 62 -11.27 5.04 -6.41
CA ASN A 62 -12.22 4.40 -7.32
C ASN A 62 -13.50 5.22 -7.46
N LEU A 63 -14.02 5.82 -6.38
CA LEU A 63 -15.15 6.73 -6.47
C LEU A 63 -14.84 7.91 -7.39
N ILE A 64 -13.68 8.55 -7.24
CA ILE A 64 -13.27 9.69 -8.07
C ILE A 64 -13.11 9.29 -9.55
N LEU A 65 -12.48 8.14 -9.82
CA LEU A 65 -12.17 7.66 -11.17
C LEU A 65 -13.40 7.11 -11.91
N ASP A 66 -14.20 6.24 -11.27
CA ASP A 66 -15.32 5.55 -11.91
C ASP A 66 -16.51 6.47 -12.18
N THR A 67 -16.75 7.43 -11.29
CA THR A 67 -17.92 8.29 -11.40
C THR A 67 -17.65 9.58 -12.15
N GLY A 68 -16.39 9.85 -12.54
CA GLY A 68 -15.99 11.01 -13.35
C GLY A 68 -16.58 12.32 -12.82
N ILE A 69 -16.60 12.48 -11.49
CA ILE A 69 -17.62 13.27 -10.77
C ILE A 69 -17.85 14.64 -11.38
N ILE A 70 -19.00 14.75 -12.04
CA ILE A 70 -19.81 15.95 -12.18
C ILE A 70 -20.78 15.93 -10.99
N GLY A 71 -20.39 16.45 -9.83
CA GLY A 71 -21.17 16.33 -8.59
C GLY A 71 -20.69 17.22 -7.45
N THR A 72 -21.37 17.15 -6.29
CA THR A 72 -21.07 17.92 -5.09
C THR A 72 -20.28 17.08 -4.07
N CYS A 73 -19.69 17.76 -3.08
CA CYS A 73 -19.02 17.13 -1.93
C CYS A 73 -19.91 16.10 -1.22
N GLY A 74 -21.17 16.46 -0.97
CA GLY A 74 -22.14 15.56 -0.33
C GLY A 74 -22.28 14.22 -1.04
N THR A 75 -22.36 14.21 -2.37
CA THR A 75 -22.51 12.95 -3.13
C THR A 75 -21.26 12.08 -3.06
N LEU A 76 -20.07 12.67 -3.19
CA LEU A 76 -18.81 11.93 -3.06
C LEU A 76 -18.67 11.32 -1.66
N CYS A 77 -18.97 12.11 -0.64
CA CYS A 77 -18.73 11.76 0.74
C CYS A 77 -19.82 10.83 1.32
N GLU A 78 -21.06 10.92 0.83
CA GLU A 78 -22.10 9.93 1.10
C GLU A 78 -21.75 8.57 0.50
N ALA A 79 -21.28 8.53 -0.76
CA ALA A 79 -20.81 7.30 -1.37
C ALA A 79 -19.61 6.68 -0.62
N LEU A 80 -18.71 7.52 -0.10
CA LEU A 80 -17.62 7.08 0.76
C LEU A 80 -18.14 6.50 2.08
N ALA A 81 -19.10 7.14 2.74
CA ALA A 81 -19.72 6.61 3.95
C ALA A 81 -20.42 5.26 3.72
N GLU A 82 -21.14 5.11 2.61
CA GLU A 82 -21.80 3.85 2.26
C GLU A 82 -20.78 2.72 2.03
N LYS A 83 -19.73 2.98 1.26
CA LYS A 83 -18.70 1.97 0.92
C LYS A 83 -17.82 1.60 2.12
N THR A 84 -17.53 2.56 3.00
CA THR A 84 -16.75 2.31 4.23
C THR A 84 -17.62 1.82 5.39
N GLY A 85 -18.95 1.93 5.29
CA GLY A 85 -19.88 1.66 6.38
C GLY A 85 -19.80 2.67 7.53
N SER A 86 -19.23 3.86 7.31
CA SER A 86 -18.99 4.86 8.34
C SER A 86 -19.55 6.23 7.96
N GLN A 87 -20.70 6.56 8.55
CA GLN A 87 -21.35 7.88 8.40
C GLN A 87 -20.48 9.04 8.91
N LEU A 88 -19.65 8.78 9.92
CA LEU A 88 -18.71 9.76 10.45
C LEU A 88 -17.61 10.08 9.43
N ILE A 89 -17.11 9.09 8.69
CA ILE A 89 -16.15 9.31 7.59
C ILE A 89 -16.80 10.19 6.51
N GLY A 90 -18.03 9.90 6.11
CA GLY A 90 -18.76 10.73 5.15
C GLY A 90 -18.95 12.16 5.63
N THR A 91 -19.35 12.37 6.89
CA THR A 91 -19.55 13.71 7.44
C THR A 91 -18.27 14.55 7.43
N VAL A 92 -17.13 13.94 7.78
CA VAL A 92 -15.86 14.68 7.80
C VAL A 92 -15.33 14.89 6.38
N CYS A 93 -15.49 13.92 5.50
CA CYS A 93 -15.24 14.11 4.07
C CYS A 93 -16.04 15.30 3.55
N ASP A 94 -17.33 15.36 3.85
CA ASP A 94 -18.24 16.39 3.34
C ASP A 94 -17.83 17.77 3.86
N LEU A 95 -17.56 17.88 5.17
CA LEU A 95 -17.08 19.12 5.78
C LEU A 95 -15.76 19.62 5.16
N VAL A 96 -14.78 18.74 4.97
CA VAL A 96 -13.49 19.11 4.40
C VAL A 96 -13.65 19.51 2.94
N CYS A 97 -14.44 18.74 2.19
CA CYS A 97 -14.69 19.00 0.79
C CYS A 97 -15.46 20.32 0.60
N ASP A 98 -16.51 20.60 1.39
CA ASP A 98 -17.29 21.85 1.30
C ASP A 98 -16.46 23.09 1.58
N VAL A 99 -15.50 22.99 2.50
CA VAL A 99 -14.58 24.10 2.83
C VAL A 99 -13.61 24.39 1.67
N VAL A 100 -13.19 23.35 0.95
CA VAL A 100 -12.13 23.44 -0.05
C VAL A 100 -12.71 23.58 -1.47
N GLY A 101 -13.92 23.10 -1.71
CA GLY A 101 -14.55 22.91 -3.01
C GLY A 101 -14.16 21.57 -3.64
N ILE A 102 -15.14 20.92 -4.29
CA ILE A 102 -14.98 19.57 -4.88
C ILE A 102 -13.81 19.46 -5.86
N ASP A 103 -13.62 20.46 -6.73
CA ASP A 103 -12.53 20.44 -7.72
C ASP A 103 -11.14 20.49 -7.06
N GLU A 104 -11.01 21.32 -6.02
CA GLU A 104 -9.74 21.45 -5.31
C GLU A 104 -9.52 20.26 -4.38
N PHE A 105 -10.57 19.71 -3.78
CA PHE A 105 -10.52 18.47 -3.02
C PHE A 105 -10.02 17.29 -3.86
N ILE A 106 -10.57 17.11 -5.07
CA ILE A 106 -10.12 16.07 -6.01
C ILE A 106 -8.65 16.30 -6.41
N LYS A 107 -8.28 17.52 -6.81
CA LYS A 107 -6.89 17.85 -7.16
C LYS A 107 -5.92 17.64 -6.01
N LEU A 108 -6.36 17.88 -4.77
CA LEU A 108 -5.57 17.63 -3.58
C LEU A 108 -5.35 16.13 -3.39
N ILE A 109 -6.38 15.30 -3.58
CA ILE A 109 -6.27 13.85 -3.47
C ILE A 109 -5.36 13.29 -4.57
N GLU A 110 -5.55 13.72 -5.83
CA GLU A 110 -4.74 13.27 -6.98
C GLU A 110 -3.26 13.63 -6.86
N LYS A 111 -2.94 14.70 -6.13
CA LYS A 111 -1.55 15.15 -5.90
C LYS A 111 -1.02 14.79 -4.53
N ALA A 112 -1.87 14.32 -3.62
CA ALA A 112 -1.48 13.96 -2.29
C ALA A 112 -0.68 12.66 -2.35
N ASP A 113 0.39 12.65 -1.57
CA ASP A 113 1.10 11.44 -1.22
C ASP A 113 0.25 10.71 -0.18
N LEU A 114 -0.63 9.81 -0.64
CA LEU A 114 -1.62 9.13 0.21
C LEU A 114 -1.00 7.94 0.93
N ASP A 115 -0.11 8.22 1.88
CA ASP A 115 0.68 7.20 2.57
C ASP A 115 -0.05 6.64 3.80
N PRO A 116 -0.59 5.40 3.74
CA PRO A 116 -1.33 4.79 4.83
C PRO A 116 -0.43 4.49 6.04
N ILE A 117 0.87 4.23 5.84
CA ILE A 117 1.81 3.99 6.93
C ILE A 117 2.00 5.30 7.70
N TRP A 118 2.29 6.41 7.00
CA TRP A 118 2.47 7.71 7.60
C TRP A 118 1.23 8.18 8.37
N TYR A 119 0.03 7.98 7.81
CA TYR A 119 -1.22 8.32 8.52
C TYR A 119 -1.33 7.58 9.87
N CYS A 120 -0.96 6.29 9.89
CA CYS A 120 -0.98 5.48 11.10
C CYS A 120 0.12 5.86 12.10
N GLU A 121 1.27 6.33 11.62
CA GLU A 121 2.35 6.86 12.44
C GLU A 121 1.96 8.18 13.13
N ILE A 122 1.37 9.14 12.41
CA ILE A 122 0.92 10.41 13.02
C ILE A 122 -0.23 10.20 14.01
N ALA A 123 -1.07 9.18 13.78
CA ALA A 123 -2.10 8.74 14.70
C ALA A 123 -1.55 7.99 15.92
N ARG A 124 -0.23 7.72 15.96
CA ARG A 124 0.48 6.94 16.99
C ARG A 124 -0.04 5.50 17.13
N LEU A 125 -0.61 4.98 16.04
CA LEU A 125 -1.07 3.60 15.93
C LEU A 125 0.04 2.68 15.43
N CYS A 126 1.04 3.24 14.75
CA CYS A 126 2.25 2.55 14.30
C CYS A 126 3.51 3.08 15.01
N PRO A 127 4.49 2.20 15.32
CA PRO A 127 5.76 2.61 15.87
C PRO A 127 6.61 3.36 14.83
N ILE A 128 7.13 4.51 15.24
CA ILE A 128 8.12 5.28 14.49
C ILE A 128 9.51 4.96 15.03
N ASN A 129 10.49 4.75 14.15
CA ASN A 129 11.90 4.63 14.52
C ASN A 129 12.79 5.42 13.56
N ASP A 130 13.02 6.69 13.86
CA ASP A 130 13.86 7.60 13.06
C ASP A 130 15.36 7.25 13.07
N HIS A 131 15.76 6.32 13.94
CA HIS A 131 17.13 5.83 14.05
C HIS A 131 17.25 4.37 13.60
N GLY A 132 16.19 3.84 13.00
CA GLY A 132 16.19 2.50 12.44
C GLY A 132 17.19 2.38 11.29
N ASP A 133 17.52 1.15 10.97
CA ASP A 133 18.39 0.81 9.85
C ASP A 133 17.98 -0.51 9.24
N ALA A 134 18.29 -0.70 7.97
CA ALA A 134 18.30 -1.99 7.34
C ALA A 134 19.39 -2.01 6.26
N LYS A 135 20.04 -3.15 6.08
CA LYS A 135 21.05 -3.34 5.06
C LYS A 135 20.85 -4.68 4.38
N ILE A 136 20.71 -4.68 3.07
CA ILE A 136 20.59 -5.88 2.26
C ILE A 136 21.94 -6.58 2.23
N THR A 137 21.97 -7.83 2.72
CA THR A 137 23.18 -8.66 2.76
C THR A 137 23.21 -9.72 1.66
N LYS A 138 22.03 -10.07 1.12
CA LYS A 138 21.90 -10.99 -0.02
C LYS A 138 20.76 -10.54 -0.91
N PHE A 139 21.02 -10.53 -2.21
CA PHE A 139 20.00 -10.38 -3.24
C PHE A 139 20.36 -11.27 -4.42
N SER A 140 19.42 -12.11 -4.87
CA SER A 140 19.62 -12.96 -6.05
C SER A 140 18.31 -13.29 -6.74
N ILE A 141 18.36 -13.49 -8.06
CA ILE A 141 17.21 -13.91 -8.86
C ILE A 141 17.58 -15.22 -9.56
N LEU A 142 16.77 -16.27 -9.37
CA LEU A 142 17.03 -17.60 -9.92
C LEU A 142 15.79 -18.22 -10.56
N PRO A 143 15.91 -18.81 -11.77
CA PRO A 143 17.09 -18.77 -12.64
C PRO A 143 17.31 -17.37 -13.23
N ALA A 144 18.53 -17.04 -13.70
CA ALA A 144 18.78 -15.74 -14.34
C ALA A 144 18.14 -15.62 -15.74
N SER A 145 17.71 -16.73 -16.34
CA SER A 145 17.05 -16.79 -17.64
C SER A 145 16.13 -18.01 -17.74
N GLY A 146 15.03 -17.90 -18.48
CA GLY A 146 14.16 -19.03 -18.81
C GLY A 146 13.05 -18.69 -19.80
N PRO A 147 12.41 -19.69 -20.45
CA PRO A 147 11.31 -19.48 -21.37
C PRO A 147 10.02 -19.01 -20.68
N LYS A 148 9.01 -18.62 -21.46
CA LYS A 148 7.66 -18.30 -20.95
C LYS A 148 7.14 -19.41 -20.03
N GLY A 149 6.60 -19.01 -18.88
CA GLY A 149 6.15 -19.94 -17.83
C GLY A 149 7.22 -20.31 -16.79
N THR A 150 8.46 -19.83 -16.94
CA THR A 150 9.49 -20.00 -15.90
C THR A 150 9.12 -19.20 -14.65
N THR A 151 9.25 -19.83 -13.48
CA THR A 151 9.19 -19.14 -12.19
C THR A 151 10.56 -18.57 -11.83
N PHE A 152 10.62 -17.26 -11.64
CA PHE A 152 11.82 -16.55 -11.17
C PHE A 152 11.69 -16.27 -9.67
N ALA A 153 12.53 -16.89 -8.86
CA ALA A 153 12.59 -16.66 -7.42
C ALA A 153 13.50 -15.47 -7.12
N ILE A 154 12.95 -14.45 -6.45
CA ILE A 154 13.69 -13.29 -5.95
C ILE A 154 14.00 -13.55 -4.47
N ASP A 155 15.27 -13.86 -4.17
CA ASP A 155 15.76 -14.07 -2.82
C ASP A 155 16.33 -12.78 -2.26
N LEU A 156 15.82 -12.33 -1.12
CA LEU A 156 16.32 -11.17 -0.38
C LEU A 156 16.67 -11.56 1.06
N THR A 157 17.79 -11.06 1.56
CA THR A 157 18.10 -11.06 2.99
C THR A 157 18.64 -9.70 3.37
N TYR A 158 18.11 -9.11 4.43
CA TYR A 158 18.61 -7.89 5.03
C TYR A 158 18.80 -8.08 6.53
N VAL A 159 19.65 -7.24 7.12
CA VAL A 159 19.90 -7.17 8.56
C VAL A 159 19.62 -5.76 9.05
N SER A 160 19.20 -5.64 10.30
CA SER A 160 18.98 -4.37 10.99
C SER A 160 19.67 -4.45 12.34
N ILE A 161 20.40 -3.40 12.73
CA ILE A 161 21.12 -3.32 14.00
C ILE A 161 20.29 -2.56 15.04
N ASN A 162 19.67 -1.45 14.63
CA ASN A 162 18.87 -0.55 15.45
C ASN A 162 17.35 -0.85 15.38
N GLY A 163 16.97 -1.92 14.69
CA GLY A 163 15.58 -2.24 14.37
C GLY A 163 15.06 -1.37 13.22
N THR A 164 13.82 -1.62 12.82
CA THR A 164 13.10 -0.80 11.84
C THR A 164 11.89 -0.15 12.51
N GLY A 165 11.37 0.92 11.93
CA GLY A 165 10.01 1.38 12.22
C GLY A 165 8.99 0.51 11.48
N THR A 166 7.75 0.97 11.44
CA THR A 166 6.80 0.48 10.43
C THR A 166 7.30 0.91 9.06
N GLY A 167 7.35 -0.03 8.11
CA GLY A 167 7.85 0.29 6.78
C GLY A 167 7.56 -0.80 5.77
N GLU A 168 7.95 -0.52 4.54
CA GLU A 168 7.63 -1.31 3.37
C GLU A 168 8.86 -2.05 2.80
N LEU A 169 8.60 -3.22 2.22
CA LEU A 169 9.52 -3.87 1.30
C LEU A 169 8.95 -3.74 -0.11
N ASP A 170 9.48 -2.81 -0.89
CA ASP A 170 9.03 -2.57 -2.26
C ASP A 170 9.84 -3.41 -3.26
N ILE A 171 9.16 -3.97 -4.27
CA ILE A 171 9.73 -4.74 -5.36
C ILE A 171 9.17 -4.17 -6.68
N ASP A 172 9.97 -3.34 -7.34
CA ASP A 172 9.69 -2.79 -8.67
C ASP A 172 10.32 -3.67 -9.76
N ILE A 173 9.49 -4.24 -10.63
CA ILE A 173 9.95 -5.00 -11.79
C ILE A 173 9.66 -4.20 -13.05
N ARG A 174 10.70 -3.65 -13.69
CA ARG A 174 10.57 -2.95 -14.97
C ARG A 174 10.68 -3.92 -16.12
N THR A 175 9.62 -3.99 -16.92
CA THR A 175 9.54 -4.82 -18.12
C THR A 175 10.43 -4.28 -19.25
N PRO A 176 10.68 -5.10 -20.31
CA PRO A 176 11.42 -4.65 -21.49
C PRO A 176 10.82 -3.44 -22.21
N ASP A 177 9.50 -3.26 -22.13
CA ASP A 177 8.75 -2.13 -22.67
C ASP A 177 8.57 -0.97 -21.67
N HIS A 178 9.29 -1.00 -20.54
CA HIS A 178 9.32 0.05 -19.51
C HIS A 178 8.01 0.22 -18.71
N VAL A 179 7.15 -0.78 -18.71
CA VAL A 179 5.98 -0.84 -17.84
C VAL A 179 6.41 -1.35 -16.46
N PRO A 180 6.14 -0.62 -15.37
CA PRO A 180 6.42 -1.11 -14.03
C PRO A 180 5.41 -2.20 -13.65
N LEU A 181 5.91 -3.32 -13.14
CA LEU A 181 5.13 -4.37 -12.51
C LEU A 181 5.42 -4.34 -11.01
N GLY A 182 4.49 -3.76 -10.27
CA GLY A 182 4.42 -3.84 -8.80
C GLY A 182 3.30 -4.79 -8.39
N ALA A 183 3.46 -5.49 -7.27
CA ALA A 183 2.46 -6.44 -6.81
C ALA A 183 1.50 -5.80 -5.78
N SER A 184 0.31 -5.42 -6.23
CA SER A 184 -0.88 -5.33 -5.37
C SER A 184 -2.11 -5.78 -6.17
N PHE A 185 -2.58 -7.02 -5.95
CA PHE A 185 -3.72 -7.57 -6.68
C PHE A 185 -4.94 -7.74 -5.77
N LEU A 186 -6.00 -6.99 -6.05
CA LEU A 186 -7.36 -7.27 -5.55
C LEU A 186 -7.99 -8.31 -6.48
N VAL A 187 -8.19 -9.53 -5.98
CA VAL A 187 -8.95 -10.55 -6.69
C VAL A 187 -10.42 -10.26 -6.47
N GLU A 188 -11.02 -9.50 -7.39
CA GLU A 188 -12.47 -9.30 -7.42
C GLU A 188 -13.22 -10.62 -7.59
N ALA A 189 -14.47 -10.68 -7.11
CA ALA A 189 -15.33 -11.84 -7.25
C ALA A 189 -15.66 -12.10 -8.73
N LYS A 190 -14.91 -13.01 -9.37
CA LYS A 190 -15.20 -13.50 -10.72
C LYS A 190 -16.13 -14.70 -10.67
N LYS A 191 -17.02 -14.82 -11.66
CA LYS A 191 -17.89 -16.00 -11.84
C LYS A 191 -17.01 -17.25 -12.06
N PRO A 192 -17.51 -18.49 -11.84
CA PRO A 192 -16.76 -19.68 -12.21
C PRO A 192 -16.42 -19.67 -13.71
N GLY A 193 -15.14 -19.76 -14.06
CA GLY A 193 -14.63 -19.75 -15.43
C GLY A 193 -13.11 -19.86 -15.48
N THR A 194 -12.57 -20.21 -16.64
CA THR A 194 -11.12 -20.16 -16.89
C THR A 194 -10.76 -18.71 -17.20
N TYR A 195 -9.96 -18.09 -16.34
CA TYR A 195 -9.40 -16.77 -16.57
C TYR A 195 -7.92 -16.95 -16.86
N GLU A 196 -7.54 -16.75 -18.12
CA GLU A 196 -6.13 -16.56 -18.44
C GLU A 196 -5.74 -15.14 -18.03
N PRO A 197 -4.63 -14.94 -17.30
CA PRO A 197 -4.12 -13.60 -17.07
C PRO A 197 -3.89 -12.94 -18.44
N CYS A 198 -4.51 -11.79 -18.69
CA CYS A 198 -4.37 -11.03 -19.93
C CYS A 198 -2.97 -10.43 -20.11
N GLU A 199 -2.07 -10.66 -19.16
CA GLU A 199 -0.73 -10.11 -19.17
C GLU A 199 0.21 -11.02 -19.96
N GLU A 200 0.46 -10.62 -21.21
CA GLU A 200 1.47 -11.26 -22.04
C GLU A 200 2.86 -10.73 -21.68
N TRP A 201 3.64 -11.57 -20.99
CA TRP A 201 5.04 -11.26 -20.67
C TRP A 201 5.88 -11.29 -21.95
N LEU A 202 6.41 -10.14 -22.34
CA LEU A 202 7.27 -10.00 -23.51
C LEU A 202 8.66 -10.60 -23.26
N PRO A 203 9.25 -11.32 -24.22
CA PRO A 203 10.64 -11.73 -24.13
C PRO A 203 11.57 -10.52 -23.97
N GLY A 204 12.54 -10.62 -23.07
CA GLY A 204 13.48 -9.53 -22.82
C GLY A 204 14.06 -9.54 -21.40
N ILE A 205 14.75 -8.47 -21.04
CA ILE A 205 15.39 -8.31 -19.73
C ILE A 205 14.41 -7.55 -18.81
N TYR A 206 14.06 -8.17 -17.70
CA TYR A 206 13.27 -7.59 -16.64
C TYR A 206 14.22 -7.09 -15.55
N ASN A 207 14.18 -5.80 -15.26
CA ASN A 207 15.03 -5.20 -14.24
C ASN A 207 14.27 -5.16 -12.92
N VAL A 208 14.80 -5.77 -11.88
CA VAL A 208 14.21 -5.83 -10.55
C VAL A 208 14.96 -4.87 -9.64
N THR A 209 14.22 -3.98 -8.99
CA THR A 209 14.70 -3.15 -7.89
C THR A 209 13.96 -3.55 -6.62
N VAL A 210 14.70 -3.76 -5.54
CA VAL A 210 14.11 -4.04 -4.22
C VAL A 210 14.58 -2.99 -3.25
N GLN A 211 13.65 -2.40 -2.51
CA GLN A 211 13.93 -1.38 -1.51
C GLN A 211 13.41 -1.80 -0.14
N VAL A 212 14.21 -1.58 0.90
CA VAL A 212 13.76 -1.72 2.29
C VAL A 212 13.59 -0.32 2.84
N CYS A 213 12.40 0.03 3.33
CA CYS A 213 12.05 1.39 3.72
C CYS A 213 11.58 1.47 5.19
N ASN A 214 11.77 2.64 5.79
CA ASN A 214 10.95 3.15 6.87
C ASN A 214 9.78 3.90 6.22
N GLY A 215 8.54 3.70 6.67
CA GLY A 215 7.38 4.21 5.95
C GLY A 215 7.16 3.53 4.59
N GLU A 216 6.30 4.12 3.76
CA GLU A 216 6.09 3.74 2.37
C GLU A 216 7.29 4.12 1.49
N CYS A 217 7.69 3.24 0.59
CA CYS A 217 8.82 3.48 -0.29
C CYS A 217 8.50 4.60 -1.29
N GLY A 218 9.27 5.70 -1.23
CA GLY A 218 9.08 6.86 -2.12
C GLY A 218 8.21 7.97 -1.53
N SER A 219 7.62 7.74 -0.36
CA SER A 219 6.90 8.75 0.42
C SER A 219 7.80 9.94 0.78
N LYS A 220 7.21 11.14 0.71
CA LYS A 220 7.87 12.42 1.04
C LYS A 220 7.54 12.88 2.45
N HIS A 221 6.79 12.09 3.20
CA HIS A 221 6.40 12.43 4.55
C HIS A 221 7.55 12.26 5.53
N PRO A 222 7.52 12.97 6.69
CA PRO A 222 8.45 12.70 7.78
C PRO A 222 8.41 11.23 8.19
N HIS A 223 9.51 10.72 8.73
CA HIS A 223 9.69 9.33 9.16
C HIS A 223 9.81 8.30 8.02
N SER A 224 9.52 8.69 6.77
CA SER A 224 9.77 7.84 5.60
C SER A 224 11.21 7.95 5.08
N ALA A 225 11.89 6.82 4.86
CA ALA A 225 13.24 6.78 4.33
C ALA A 225 13.55 5.43 3.68
N ILE A 226 14.29 5.43 2.56
CA ILE A 226 14.86 4.18 2.01
C ILE A 226 16.12 3.84 2.81
N TYR A 227 16.13 2.66 3.44
CA TYR A 227 17.29 2.16 4.16
C TYR A 227 18.37 1.61 3.22
N ASP A 228 17.97 0.76 2.27
CA ASP A 228 18.87 0.17 1.30
C ASP A 228 18.13 -0.25 0.02
N THR A 229 18.88 -0.44 -1.06
CA THR A 229 18.34 -0.83 -2.37
C THR A 229 19.23 -1.86 -3.03
N ALA A 230 18.63 -2.95 -3.51
CA ALA A 230 19.28 -3.93 -4.36
C ALA A 230 18.69 -3.93 -5.76
N LYS A 231 19.53 -4.26 -6.74
CA LYS A 231 19.13 -4.33 -8.16
C LYS A 231 19.66 -5.60 -8.79
N GLY A 232 18.90 -6.13 -9.74
CA GLY A 232 19.30 -7.23 -10.59
C GLY A 232 18.35 -7.38 -11.76
N SER A 233 18.48 -8.48 -12.49
CA SER A 233 17.63 -8.73 -13.62
C SER A 233 17.51 -10.22 -13.92
N PHE A 234 16.48 -10.57 -14.67
CA PHE A 234 16.34 -11.88 -15.28
C PHE A 234 15.90 -11.73 -16.74
N GLN A 235 16.20 -12.74 -17.56
CA GLN A 235 15.86 -12.77 -18.97
C GLN A 235 14.71 -13.74 -19.25
N LEU A 236 13.62 -13.23 -19.80
CA LEU A 236 12.56 -14.05 -20.35
C LEU A 236 12.88 -14.36 -21.81
N THR A 237 13.02 -15.64 -22.15
CA THR A 237 13.21 -16.09 -23.53
C THR A 237 11.88 -16.47 -24.17
N LYS A 238 11.89 -16.54 -25.49
CA LYS A 238 10.78 -17.12 -26.26
C LYS A 238 10.51 -18.57 -25.85
#